data_AF-A0A0N4U9X7-F1
#
_entry.id   AF-A0A0N4U9X7-F1
#
_cell.length_a   1.000
_cell.length_b   1.000
_cell.length_c   1.000
_cell.angle_alpha   90.00
_cell.angle_beta   90.00
_cell.angle_gamma   90.00
#
_symmetry.space_group_name_H-M   'P 1'
#
loop_
_entity.id
_entity.type
_entity.pdbx_description
1 polymer ?
#
loop_
_entity_poly.entity_id
_entity_poly.type
_entity_poly.pdbx_seq_one_letter_code
_entity_poly.pdbx_strand_id
1 'polypeptide(L)'
;MVAKRRSNKRKVEALQQRVSANRRERQRTKELNDAFAILRRIVPSLPSDKMSKIHTLRIATDYIRFLDQMNGDGCRLFGCDMPLYEGNLQTTFNMWRGGMASQPQYYPETVSSSSYIKSG
;
A
#
# COMPACT_ATOMS: atom_id res chain seq x y z
N MET A 1 22.53 -3.93 50.87
CA MET A 1 22.76 -3.08 49.67
C MET A 1 22.75 -3.82 48.31
N VAL A 2 22.68 -5.16 48.25
CA VAL A 2 22.79 -5.93 46.98
C VAL A 2 21.51 -5.93 46.12
N ALA A 3 20.32 -5.99 46.73
CA ALA A 3 19.05 -6.12 46.00
C ALA A 3 18.74 -4.91 45.08
N LYS A 4 19.01 -3.68 45.55
CA LYS A 4 18.78 -2.45 44.77
C LYS A 4 19.67 -2.38 43.51
N ARG A 5 20.92 -2.85 43.61
CA ARG A 5 21.84 -2.95 42.45
C ARG A 5 21.34 -3.95 41.40
N ARG A 6 20.83 -5.11 41.83
CA ARG A 6 20.25 -6.11 40.91
C ARG A 6 19.01 -5.59 40.18
N SER A 7 18.13 -4.85 40.87
CA SER A 7 16.95 -4.23 40.25
C SER A 7 17.34 -3.19 39.19
N ASN A 8 18.32 -2.33 39.48
CA ASN A 8 18.82 -1.36 38.49
C ASN A 8 19.47 -2.04 37.28
N LYS A 9 20.23 -3.13 37.46
CA LYS A 9 20.80 -3.89 36.35
C LYS A 9 19.71 -4.43 35.40
N ARG A 10 18.66 -5.05 35.95
CA ARG A 10 17.51 -5.55 35.18
C ARG A 10 16.79 -4.43 34.42
N LYS A 11 16.65 -3.24 35.02
CA LYS A 11 16.06 -2.07 34.36
C LYS A 11 16.91 -1.60 33.17
N VAL A 12 18.22 -1.56 33.32
CA VAL A 12 19.14 -1.18 32.24
C VAL A 12 19.09 -2.20 31.09
N GLU A 13 19.11 -3.50 31.41
CA GLU A 13 18.97 -4.57 30.41
C GLU A 13 17.63 -4.47 29.66
N ALA A 14 16.53 -4.23 30.38
CA ALA A 14 15.22 -4.03 29.77
C ALA A 14 15.18 -2.78 28.86
N LEU A 15 15.82 -1.69 29.25
CA LEU A 15 15.95 -0.49 28.41
C LEU A 15 16.77 -0.78 27.15
N GLN A 16 17.89 -1.50 27.26
CA GLN A 16 18.72 -1.91 26.11
C GLN A 16 17.94 -2.81 25.15
N GLN A 17 17.17 -3.78 25.66
CA GLN A 17 16.29 -4.62 24.85
C GLN A 17 15.23 -3.78 24.11
N ARG A 18 14.59 -2.82 24.79
CA ARG A 18 13.64 -1.90 24.16
C ARG A 18 14.29 -1.05 23.06
N VAL A 19 15.49 -0.52 23.30
CA VAL A 19 16.24 0.26 22.30
C VAL A 19 16.60 -0.61 21.08
N SER A 20 17.09 -1.83 21.31
CA SER A 20 17.39 -2.79 20.25
C SER A 20 16.14 -3.16 19.44
N ALA A 21 15.02 -3.43 20.12
CA ALA A 21 13.73 -3.70 19.46
C ALA A 21 13.25 -2.51 18.61
N ASN A 22 13.32 -1.29 19.15
CA ASN A 22 12.97 -0.07 18.42
C ASN A 22 13.86 0.14 17.19
N ARG A 23 15.16 -0.18 17.28
CA ARG A 23 16.09 -0.12 16.15
C ARG A 23 15.67 -1.07 15.04
N ARG A 24 15.31 -2.31 15.39
CA ARG A 24 14.81 -3.31 14.44
C ARG A 24 13.52 -2.87 13.74
N GLU A 25 12.53 -2.37 14.50
CA GLU A 25 11.26 -1.93 13.90
C GLU A 25 11.43 -0.70 12.99
N ARG A 26 12.34 0.23 13.34
CA ARG A 26 12.70 1.34 12.44
C ARG A 26 13.32 0.84 11.14
N GLN A 27 14.19 -0.17 11.20
CA GLN A 27 14.81 -0.76 10.02
C GLN A 27 13.76 -1.46 9.13
N ARG A 28 12.85 -2.24 9.73
CA ARG A 28 11.72 -2.84 9.01
C ARG A 28 10.83 -1.78 8.34
N THR A 29 10.51 -0.69 9.05
CA THR A 29 9.71 0.41 8.49
C THR A 29 10.44 1.12 7.36
N LYS A 30 11.77 1.25 7.43
CA LYS A 30 12.60 1.81 6.36
C LYS A 30 12.51 0.95 5.10
N GLU A 31 12.70 -0.37 5.22
CA GLU A 31 12.58 -1.31 4.09
C GLU A 31 11.20 -1.23 3.42
N LEU A 32 10.13 -1.14 4.22
CA LEU A 32 8.77 -0.94 3.72
C LEU A 32 8.65 0.39 2.96
N ASN A 33 9.20 1.49 3.50
CA ASN A 33 9.13 2.79 2.83
C ASN A 33 9.96 2.82 1.54
N ASP A 34 11.09 2.12 1.50
CA ASP A 34 11.92 1.96 0.30
C ASP A 34 11.14 1.20 -0.80
N ALA A 35 10.41 0.13 -0.44
CA ALA A 35 9.50 -0.56 -1.35
C ALA A 35 8.37 0.34 -1.87
N PHE A 36 7.79 1.18 -1.00
CA PHE A 36 6.81 2.20 -1.40
C PHE A 36 7.41 3.25 -2.35
N ALA A 37 8.70 3.59 -2.20
CA ALA A 37 9.39 4.51 -3.11
C ALA A 37 9.58 3.89 -4.50
N ILE A 38 9.94 2.60 -4.56
CA ILE A 38 10.01 1.83 -5.81
C ILE A 38 8.62 1.79 -6.48
N LEU A 39 7.57 1.48 -5.71
CA LEU A 39 6.21 1.44 -6.23
C LEU A 39 5.78 2.78 -6.84
N ARG A 40 6.07 3.91 -6.17
CA ARG A 40 5.77 5.26 -6.69
C ARG A 40 6.49 5.61 -7.99
N ARG A 41 7.62 4.97 -8.31
CA ARG A 41 8.34 5.18 -9.58
C ARG A 41 7.68 4.45 -10.74
N ILE A 42 6.99 3.34 -10.46
CA ILE A 42 6.35 2.48 -11.47
C ILE A 42 4.91 2.92 -11.71
N VAL A 43 4.21 3.31 -10.64
CA VAL A 43 2.81 3.74 -10.71
C VAL A 43 2.70 5.09 -11.42
N PRO A 44 1.93 5.20 -12.51
CA PRO A 44 1.77 6.48 -13.20
C PRO A 44 1.02 7.47 -12.32
N SER A 45 1.61 8.65 -12.09
CA SER A 45 1.03 9.72 -11.28
C SER A 45 0.96 11.04 -12.05
N LEU A 46 0.09 11.93 -11.60
CA LEU A 46 0.02 13.32 -12.06
C LEU A 46 0.89 14.23 -11.16
N PRO A 47 1.44 15.34 -11.68
CA PRO A 47 2.20 16.29 -10.86
C PRO A 47 1.42 16.86 -9.65
N SER A 48 0.09 16.85 -9.72
CA SER A 48 -0.81 17.27 -8.64
C SER A 48 -1.09 16.17 -7.60
N ASP A 49 -0.75 14.91 -7.89
CA ASP A 49 -1.12 13.79 -7.04
C ASP A 49 -0.28 13.77 -5.75
N LYS A 50 -0.94 13.92 -4.59
CA LYS A 50 -0.30 13.69 -3.29
C LYS A 50 -0.15 12.18 -3.04
N MET A 51 1.01 11.61 -3.36
CA MET A 51 1.35 10.19 -3.26
C MET A 51 1.46 9.62 -1.83
N SER A 52 0.37 9.70 -1.05
CA SER A 52 0.25 9.03 0.25
C SER A 52 0.29 7.50 0.11
N LYS A 53 0.58 6.77 1.20
CA LYS A 53 0.63 5.28 1.18
C LYS A 53 -0.66 4.67 0.63
N ILE A 54 -1.81 5.12 1.13
CA ILE A 54 -3.12 4.63 0.67
C ILE A 54 -3.38 4.99 -0.80
N HIS A 55 -2.99 6.20 -1.22
CA HIS A 55 -3.23 6.65 -2.59
C HIS A 55 -2.35 5.90 -3.59
N THR A 56 -1.07 5.68 -3.27
CA THR A 56 -0.17 4.85 -4.08
C THR A 56 -0.74 3.45 -4.28
N LEU A 57 -1.30 2.82 -3.24
CA LEU A 57 -1.92 1.49 -3.37
C LEU A 57 -3.17 1.52 -4.26
N ARG A 58 -4.03 2.53 -4.11
CA ARG A 58 -5.23 2.67 -4.96
C ARG A 58 -4.86 2.80 -6.44
N ILE A 59 -3.97 3.73 -6.77
CA ILE A 59 -3.53 3.92 -8.16
C ILE A 59 -2.80 2.68 -8.69
N ALA A 60 -2.00 2.00 -7.86
CA ALA A 60 -1.35 0.75 -8.28
C ALA A 60 -2.37 -0.32 -8.67
N THR A 61 -3.41 -0.52 -7.86
CA THR A 61 -4.50 -1.46 -8.17
C THR A 61 -5.24 -1.07 -9.44
N ASP A 62 -5.55 0.23 -9.59
CA ASP A 62 -6.22 0.76 -10.78
C ASP A 62 -5.35 0.58 -12.04
N TYR A 63 -4.04 0.76 -11.91
CA TYR A 63 -3.08 0.55 -13.00
C TYR A 63 -2.97 -0.92 -13.39
N ILE A 64 -2.94 -1.85 -12.43
CA ILE A 64 -2.99 -3.30 -12.72
C ILE A 64 -4.27 -3.65 -13.47
N ARG A 65 -5.43 -3.17 -13.02
CA ARG A 65 -6.73 -3.39 -13.69
C ARG A 65 -6.75 -2.84 -15.10
N PHE A 66 -6.17 -1.66 -15.31
CA PHE A 66 -6.05 -1.03 -16.61
C PHE A 66 -5.18 -1.87 -17.56
N LEU A 67 -4.04 -2.37 -17.10
CA LEU A 67 -3.16 -3.25 -17.87
C LEU A 67 -3.82 -4.59 -18.22
N ASP A 68 -4.53 -5.19 -17.27
CA ASP A 68 -5.22 -6.47 -17.45
C ASP A 68 -6.29 -6.37 -18.55
N GLN A 69 -7.13 -5.34 -18.48
CA GLN A 69 -8.15 -5.09 -19.51
C GLN A 69 -7.55 -4.72 -20.87
N MET A 70 -6.43 -3.99 -20.91
CA MET A 70 -5.72 -3.68 -22.16
C MET A 70 -5.16 -4.94 -22.83
N ASN A 71 -4.72 -5.92 -22.04
CA ASN A 71 -4.15 -7.18 -22.53
C ASN A 71 -5.21 -8.23 -22.90
N GLY A 72 -6.38 -8.25 -22.24
CA GLY A 72 -7.40 -9.30 -22.40
C GLY A 72 -8.40 -9.07 -23.54
N ASP A 73 -8.85 -7.83 -23.74
CA ASP A 73 -10.05 -7.57 -24.56
C ASP A 73 -9.80 -6.76 -25.84
N GLY A 74 -8.55 -6.40 -26.14
CA GLY A 74 -8.21 -5.61 -27.32
C GLY A 74 -8.94 -4.26 -27.33
N CYS A 75 -8.35 -3.25 -26.71
CA CYS A 75 -8.80 -1.84 -26.79
C CYS A 75 -10.27 -1.53 -26.43
N ARG A 76 -11.01 -2.37 -25.66
CA ARG A 76 -12.38 -2.04 -25.23
C ARG A 76 -12.55 -1.91 -23.72
N LEU A 77 -12.04 -0.84 -23.14
CA LEU A 77 -12.40 -0.45 -21.77
C LEU A 77 -13.82 0.11 -21.79
N PHE A 78 -14.78 -0.61 -21.19
CA PHE A 78 -16.21 -0.26 -21.19
C PHE A 78 -16.85 -0.17 -22.59
N GLY A 79 -16.36 -0.92 -23.56
CA GLY A 79 -16.90 -0.90 -24.93
C GLY A 79 -16.58 0.38 -25.71
N CYS A 80 -15.78 1.28 -25.14
CA CYS A 80 -15.20 2.40 -25.88
C CYS A 80 -13.85 1.95 -26.45
N ASP A 81 -13.68 2.07 -27.76
CA ASP A 81 -12.36 1.96 -28.37
C ASP A 81 -11.50 3.07 -27.77
N MET A 82 -10.61 2.73 -26.85
CA MET A 82 -9.65 3.68 -26.31
C MET A 82 -8.48 3.77 -27.28
N PRO A 83 -8.36 4.84 -28.09
CA PRO A 83 -7.16 5.03 -28.87
C PRO A 83 -5.96 5.15 -27.92
N LEU A 84 -4.94 4.32 -28.13
CA LEU A 84 -3.61 4.60 -27.59
C LEU A 84 -3.08 5.87 -28.25
N TYR A 85 -3.47 7.02 -27.72
CA TYR A 85 -2.95 8.31 -28.16
C TYR A 85 -1.42 8.29 -28.04
N GLU A 86 -0.76 8.42 -29.19
CA GLU A 86 0.70 8.53 -29.35
C GLU A 86 1.55 7.46 -28.65
N GLY A 87 1.01 6.24 -28.47
CA GLY A 87 1.77 5.14 -27.85
C GLY A 87 2.16 5.36 -26.39
N ASN A 88 1.59 6.38 -25.72
CA ASN A 88 1.93 6.67 -24.33
C ASN A 88 0.88 6.10 -23.37
N LEU A 89 1.21 4.92 -22.82
CA LEU A 89 0.42 4.20 -21.83
C LEU A 89 0.06 5.05 -20.60
N GLN A 90 0.97 5.92 -20.16
CA GLN A 90 0.74 6.80 -19.01
C GLN A 90 -0.31 7.86 -19.34
N THR A 91 -0.32 8.41 -20.55
CA THR A 91 -1.37 9.33 -21.02
C THR A 91 -2.72 8.62 -21.07
N THR A 92 -2.79 7.44 -21.70
CA THR A 92 -4.04 6.65 -21.78
C THR A 92 -4.57 6.30 -20.39
N PHE A 93 -3.71 5.86 -19.47
CA PHE A 93 -4.09 5.58 -18.09
C PHE A 93 -4.59 6.83 -17.35
N ASN A 94 -3.91 7.97 -17.51
CA ASN A 94 -4.30 9.24 -16.87
C ASN A 94 -5.67 9.73 -17.37
N MET A 95 -5.98 9.54 -18.65
CA MET A 95 -7.31 9.82 -19.20
C MET A 95 -8.35 8.82 -18.65
N TRP A 96 -8.02 7.53 -18.62
CA TRP A 96 -8.89 6.47 -18.09
C TRP A 96 -9.28 6.72 -16.63
N ARG A 97 -8.30 7.03 -15.76
CA ARG A 97 -8.57 7.33 -14.35
C ARG A 97 -9.26 8.68 -14.15
N GLY A 98 -9.01 9.67 -15.02
CA GLY A 98 -9.61 11.00 -14.95
C GLY A 98 -11.11 11.01 -15.27
N GLY A 99 -11.58 10.08 -16.09
CA GLY A 99 -13.00 9.91 -16.44
C GLY A 99 -13.80 9.01 -15.50
N MET A 100 -13.16 8.32 -14.55
CA MET A 100 -13.76 7.21 -13.78
C MET A 100 -13.55 7.31 -12.26
N ALA A 101 -13.03 8.43 -11.76
CA ALA A 101 -12.77 8.62 -10.32
C ALA A 101 -14.04 8.70 -9.43
N SER A 102 -15.22 8.41 -9.97
CA SER A 102 -16.52 8.41 -9.28
C SER A 102 -17.07 7.03 -8.92
N GLN A 103 -16.32 5.93 -9.07
CA GLN A 103 -16.79 4.61 -8.61
C GLN A 103 -16.43 4.33 -7.14
N PRO A 104 -17.42 4.14 -6.24
CA PRO A 104 -17.18 3.72 -4.87
C PRO A 104 -16.51 2.33 -4.87
N GLN A 105 -15.44 2.17 -4.10
CA GLN A 105 -14.82 0.86 -3.92
C GLN A 105 -15.75 -0.02 -3.07
N TYR A 106 -16.52 -0.89 -3.74
CA TYR A 106 -17.24 -1.96 -3.07
C TYR A 106 -16.25 -3.08 -2.75
N TYR A 107 -15.74 -3.07 -1.52
CA TYR A 107 -15.11 -4.26 -0.93
C TYR A 107 -16.24 -5.09 -0.33
N PRO A 108 -16.44 -6.36 -0.73
CA PRO A 108 -17.31 -7.23 0.03
C PRO A 108 -16.65 -7.44 1.40
N GLU A 109 -17.29 -6.95 2.47
CA GLU A 109 -16.95 -7.39 3.81
C GLU A 109 -17.27 -8.88 3.89
N THR A 110 -16.25 -9.72 3.75
CA THR A 110 -16.37 -11.11 4.18
C THR A 110 -16.41 -11.09 5.71
N VAL A 111 -17.61 -10.89 6.25
CA VAL A 111 -17.96 -11.27 7.62
C VAL A 111 -17.94 -12.79 7.71
N SER A 112 -16.74 -13.37 7.70
CA SER A 112 -16.54 -14.69 8.30
C SER A 112 -16.36 -14.46 9.80
N SER A 113 -17.50 -14.37 10.50
CA SER A 113 -17.60 -14.40 11.95
C SER A 113 -16.99 -15.71 12.46
N SER A 114 -15.67 -15.73 12.64
CA SER A 114 -15.00 -16.76 13.41
C SER A 114 -15.36 -16.55 14.88
N SER A 115 -16.26 -17.40 15.35
CA SER A 115 -16.74 -17.51 16.72
C SER A 115 -15.58 -17.60 17.72
N TYR A 116 -15.41 -16.57 18.55
CA TYR A 116 -14.70 -16.65 19.82
C TYR A 116 -15.71 -16.40 20.94
N ILE A 117 -16.42 -17.46 21.36
CA ILE A 117 -17.00 -17.51 22.70
C ILE A 117 -16.15 -18.48 23.49
N LYS A 118 -15.28 -17.92 24.32
CA LYS A 118 -14.52 -18.63 25.35
C LYS A 118 -15.25 -18.39 26.66
N SER A 119 -16.23 -19.24 26.98
CA SER A 119 -16.80 -19.32 28.32
C SER A 119 -15.95 -20.27 29.16
N GLY A 120 -15.29 -19.70 30.16
CA GLY A 120 -15.08 -20.36 31.44
C GLY A 120 -16.15 -19.93 32.43
#